data_AF-A0A2E2VWF6-F1
#
_entry.id   AF-A0A2E2VWF6-F1
#
_cell.length_a   1.000
_cell.length_b   1.000
_cell.length_c   1.000
_cell.angle_alpha   90.00
_cell.angle_beta   90.00
_cell.angle_gamma   90.00
#
_symmetry.space_group_name_H-M   'P 1'
#
loop_
_entity.id
_entity.type
_entity.pdbx_description
1 polymer ?
#
loop_
_entity_poly.entity_id
_entity_poly.type
_entity_poly.pdbx_seq_one_letter_code
_entity_poly.pdbx_strand_id
1 'polypeptide(L)'
;MNCNYKDKIISYIENDLTKKEIAEFESELEKNSELQLELNEMKATLNSFKNLPKIETSSDFIVNLNNRIDEYESSKIRIFNNVFRRILSYNYLPQISIGAVTLIFLLAINYFGFTNFDTNSKTLLSNSSEVVNIDDSEVADADSLDVIE
;
A
#
# COMPACT_ATOMS: atom_id res chain seq x y z
N MET A 1 20.51 -25.20 -37.18
CA MET A 1 20.20 -23.85 -36.70
C MET A 1 18.68 -23.72 -36.72
N ASN A 2 18.03 -23.93 -35.57
CA ASN A 2 16.61 -23.70 -35.43
C ASN A 2 16.43 -22.20 -35.17
N CYS A 3 16.59 -21.39 -36.23
CA CYS A 3 16.23 -19.99 -36.16
C CYS A 3 14.72 -19.96 -36.00
N ASN A 4 14.24 -19.65 -34.80
CA ASN A 4 12.82 -19.50 -34.56
C ASN A 4 12.37 -18.23 -35.28
N TYR A 5 12.00 -18.36 -36.56
CA TYR A 5 11.54 -17.22 -37.38
C TYR A 5 10.33 -16.53 -36.75
N LYS A 6 9.63 -17.19 -35.81
CA LYS A 6 8.61 -16.60 -34.94
C LYS A 6 9.11 -15.38 -34.16
N ASP A 7 10.36 -15.42 -33.69
CA ASP A 7 10.96 -14.31 -32.94
C ASP A 7 11.22 -13.09 -33.85
N LYS A 8 11.31 -13.28 -35.17
CA LYS A 8 11.51 -12.20 -36.16
C LYS A 8 10.21 -11.56 -36.64
N ILE A 9 9.04 -12.09 -36.28
CA ILE A 9 7.76 -11.55 -36.77
C ILE A 9 7.54 -10.12 -36.25
N ILE A 10 7.87 -9.84 -34.98
CA ILE A 10 7.76 -8.49 -34.41
C ILE A 10 8.70 -7.53 -35.12
N SER A 11 9.98 -7.89 -35.28
CA SER A 11 10.96 -7.09 -36.01
C SER A 11 10.56 -6.84 -37.48
N TYR A 12 9.86 -7.79 -38.11
CA TYR A 12 9.28 -7.59 -39.45
C TYR A 12 8.11 -6.59 -39.44
N ILE A 13 7.21 -6.67 -38.46
CA ILE A 13 6.07 -5.75 -38.34
C ILE A 13 6.53 -4.32 -38.01
N GLU A 14 7.58 -4.17 -37.20
CA GLU A 14 8.14 -2.88 -36.77
C GLU A 14 9.14 -2.28 -37.78
N ASN A 15 9.41 -2.97 -38.90
CA ASN A 15 10.41 -2.60 -39.91
C ASN A 15 11.84 -2.47 -39.35
N ASP A 16 12.19 -3.30 -38.36
CA ASP A 16 13.51 -3.32 -37.71
C ASP A 16 14.49 -4.32 -38.36
N LEU A 17 14.05 -5.08 -39.37
CA LEU A 17 14.88 -6.03 -40.11
C LEU A 17 15.69 -5.37 -41.23
N THR A 18 16.90 -5.88 -41.47
CA THR A 18 17.68 -5.48 -42.64
C THR A 18 17.08 -6.04 -43.94
N LYS A 19 17.36 -5.40 -45.08
CA LYS A 19 16.85 -5.83 -46.41
C LYS A 19 17.13 -7.30 -46.73
N LYS A 20 18.27 -7.83 -46.26
CA LYS A 20 18.65 -9.23 -46.45
C LYS A 20 17.77 -10.17 -45.62
N GLU A 21 17.52 -9.79 -44.36
CA GLU A 21 16.69 -10.58 -43.44
C GLU A 21 15.21 -10.56 -43.82
N ILE A 22 14.74 -9.46 -44.42
CA ILE A 22 13.39 -9.38 -45.00
C ILE A 22 13.24 -10.41 -46.11
N ALA A 23 14.19 -10.48 -47.05
CA ALA A 23 14.14 -11.45 -48.15
C ALA A 23 14.22 -12.90 -47.65
N GLU A 24 15.05 -13.18 -46.64
CA GLU A 24 15.12 -14.50 -46.00
C GLU A 24 13.81 -14.85 -45.28
N PHE A 25 13.24 -13.90 -44.54
CA PHE A 25 11.98 -14.07 -43.83
C PHE A 25 10.79 -14.28 -44.77
N GLU A 26 10.69 -13.52 -45.86
CA GLU A 26 9.64 -13.68 -46.88
C GLU A 26 9.73 -15.03 -47.61
N SER A 27 10.94 -15.49 -47.92
CA SER A 27 11.17 -16.83 -48.49
C SER A 27 10.70 -17.94 -47.53
N GLU A 28 10.91 -17.79 -46.23
CA GLU A 28 10.44 -18.76 -45.24
C GLU A 28 8.93 -18.63 -44.97
N LEU A 29 8.37 -17.43 -45.08
CA LEU A 29 6.93 -17.15 -45.01
C LEU A 29 6.16 -17.85 -46.14
N GLU A 30 6.72 -17.94 -47.34
CA GLU A 30 6.11 -18.68 -48.46
C GLU A 30 6.11 -20.19 -48.23
N LYS A 31 7.08 -20.72 -47.48
CA LYS A 31 7.24 -22.17 -47.25
C LYS A 31 6.47 -22.66 -46.02
N ASN A 32 6.21 -21.77 -45.05
CA ASN A 32 5.60 -22.14 -43.77
C ASN A 32 4.26 -21.44 -43.55
N SER A 33 3.17 -22.20 -43.71
CA SER A 33 1.79 -21.72 -43.50
C SER A 33 1.49 -21.36 -42.05
N GLU A 34 2.16 -21.99 -41.07
CA GLU A 34 2.01 -21.66 -39.65
C GLU A 34 2.56 -20.26 -39.35
N LEU A 35 3.72 -19.93 -39.94
CA LEU A 35 4.35 -18.62 -39.79
C LEU A 35 3.51 -17.50 -40.43
N GLN A 36 2.86 -17.78 -41.57
CA GLN A 36 1.89 -16.86 -42.17
C GLN A 36 0.69 -16.58 -41.27
N LEU A 37 0.13 -17.64 -40.69
CA LEU A 37 -1.03 -17.53 -39.81
C LEU A 37 -0.69 -16.65 -38.60
N GLU A 38 0.45 -16.90 -37.96
CA GLU A 38 0.94 -16.13 -36.80
C GLU A 38 1.19 -14.65 -37.15
N LEU A 39 1.81 -14.36 -38.31
CA LEU A 39 1.98 -13.00 -38.81
C LEU A 39 0.63 -12.29 -39.04
N ASN A 40 -0.34 -13.00 -39.61
CA ASN A 40 -1.67 -12.45 -39.89
C ASN A 40 -2.46 -12.18 -38.61
N GLU A 41 -2.41 -13.07 -37.63
CA GLU A 41 -3.04 -12.90 -36.31
C GLU A 41 -2.45 -11.70 -35.57
N MET A 42 -1.13 -11.54 -35.58
CA MET A 42 -0.48 -10.40 -34.95
C MET A 42 -0.81 -9.08 -35.66
N LYS A 43 -0.84 -9.05 -37.00
CA LYS A 43 -1.31 -7.90 -37.78
C LYS A 43 -2.78 -7.56 -37.48
N ALA A 44 -3.65 -8.56 -37.37
CA ALA A 44 -5.07 -8.37 -37.03
C ALA A 44 -5.25 -7.81 -35.61
N THR A 45 -4.44 -8.27 -34.66
CA THR A 45 -4.41 -7.77 -33.29
C THR A 45 -3.95 -6.30 -33.26
N LEU A 46 -2.86 -5.97 -33.95
CA LEU A 46 -2.37 -4.59 -34.06
C LEU A 46 -3.40 -3.66 -34.71
N ASN A 47 -4.09 -4.14 -35.75
CA ASN A 47 -5.15 -3.38 -36.40
C ASN A 47 -6.35 -3.17 -35.47
N SER A 48 -6.69 -4.16 -34.63
CA SER A 48 -7.74 -3.99 -33.61
C SER A 48 -7.39 -2.88 -32.63
N PHE A 49 -6.12 -2.80 -32.19
CA PHE A 49 -5.65 -1.70 -31.33
C PHE A 49 -5.67 -0.34 -32.05
N LYS A 50 -5.27 -0.27 -33.32
CA LYS A 50 -5.31 0.97 -34.12
C LYS A 50 -6.74 1.48 -34.35
N ASN A 51 -7.69 0.56 -34.44
CA ASN A 51 -9.10 0.86 -34.67
C ASN A 51 -9.89 1.07 -33.38
N LEU A 52 -9.24 1.07 -32.21
CA LEU A 52 -9.92 1.39 -30.97
C LEU A 52 -10.48 2.82 -31.06
N PRO A 53 -11.74 3.02 -30.64
CA PRO A 53 -12.32 4.35 -30.62
C PRO A 53 -11.44 5.24 -29.74
N LYS A 54 -11.06 6.40 -30.26
CA LYS A 54 -10.32 7.38 -29.49
C LYS A 54 -11.23 7.87 -28.36
N ILE A 55 -10.94 7.43 -27.15
CA ILE A 55 -11.66 7.87 -25.96
C ILE A 55 -11.12 9.26 -25.61
N GLU A 56 -11.83 10.28 -26.05
CA GLU A 56 -11.55 11.67 -25.65
C GLU A 56 -12.28 11.97 -24.34
N THR A 57 -11.62 12.68 -23.44
CA THR A 57 -12.26 13.19 -22.22
C THR A 57 -13.08 14.44 -22.56
N SER A 58 -13.99 14.84 -21.68
CA SER A 58 -14.68 16.12 -21.84
C SER A 58 -13.67 17.27 -21.85
N SER A 59 -13.99 18.38 -22.53
CA SER A 59 -13.14 19.58 -22.58
C SER A 59 -12.71 20.07 -21.19
N ASP A 60 -13.58 19.86 -20.21
CA ASP A 60 -13.43 20.38 -18.85
C ASP A 60 -12.89 19.32 -17.89
N PHE A 61 -12.50 18.14 -18.38
CA PHE A 61 -12.06 17.03 -17.53
C PHE A 61 -10.90 17.43 -16.61
N ILE A 62 -9.88 18.11 -17.15
CA ILE A 62 -8.73 18.57 -16.37
C ILE A 62 -9.14 19.61 -15.34
N VAL A 63 -10.05 20.53 -15.70
CA VAL A 63 -10.56 21.55 -14.79
C VAL A 63 -11.35 20.90 -13.65
N ASN A 64 -12.24 19.97 -13.96
CA ASN A 64 -13.05 19.27 -12.97
C ASN A 64 -12.20 18.35 -12.08
N LEU A 65 -11.17 17.71 -12.64
CA LEU A 65 -10.21 16.92 -11.87
C LEU A 65 -9.47 17.78 -10.85
N ASN A 66 -8.91 18.91 -11.29
CA ASN A 66 -8.18 19.83 -10.42
C ASN A 66 -9.10 20.39 -9.32
N ASN A 67 -10.30 20.84 -9.68
CA ASN A 67 -11.29 21.30 -8.69
C ASN A 67 -11.57 20.25 -7.62
N ARG A 68 -11.69 18.98 -8.02
CA ARG A 68 -11.97 17.88 -7.09
C ARG A 68 -10.78 17.56 -6.18
N ILE A 69 -9.55 17.74 -6.67
CA ILE A 69 -8.34 17.64 -5.85
C ILE A 69 -8.32 18.78 -4.82
N ASP A 70 -8.55 20.02 -5.25
CA ASP A 70 -8.56 21.19 -4.37
C ASP A 70 -9.66 21.10 -3.29
N GLU A 71 -10.85 20.62 -3.66
CA GLU A 71 -11.93 20.34 -2.72
C GLU A 71 -11.54 19.28 -1.68
N TYR A 72 -10.89 18.20 -2.13
CA TYR A 72 -10.44 17.15 -1.24
C TYR A 72 -9.39 17.66 -0.24
N GLU A 73 -8.38 18.41 -0.71
CA GLU A 73 -7.34 18.97 0.15
C GLU A 73 -7.89 20.01 1.14
N SER A 74 -8.74 20.91 0.65
CA SER A 74 -9.35 21.95 1.49
C SER A 74 -10.32 21.37 2.53
N SER A 75 -11.03 20.28 2.22
CA SER A 75 -11.91 19.59 3.17
C SER A 75 -11.12 18.97 4.32
N LYS A 76 -9.95 18.37 4.04
CA LYS A 76 -9.06 17.77 5.05
C LYS A 76 -8.50 18.83 6.01
N ILE A 77 -8.09 19.98 5.47
CA ILE A 77 -7.61 21.13 6.26
C ILE A 77 -8.73 21.71 7.12
N ARG A 78 -9.95 21.81 6.57
CA ARG A 78 -11.12 22.33 7.31
C ARG A 78 -11.52 21.44 8.48
N ILE A 79 -11.45 20.12 8.32
CA ILE A 79 -11.73 19.15 9.41
C ILE A 79 -10.68 19.29 10.52
N PHE A 80 -9.39 19.32 10.16
CA PHE A 80 -8.31 19.45 11.14
C PHE A 80 -8.40 20.77 11.93
N ASN A 81 -8.63 21.88 11.23
CA ASN A 81 -8.76 23.20 11.88
C ASN A 81 -9.98 23.28 12.81
N ASN A 82 -11.09 22.62 12.47
CA ASN A 82 -12.28 22.62 13.33
C ASN A 82 -12.08 21.78 14.60
N VAL A 83 -11.39 20.64 14.51
CA VAL A 83 -11.03 19.82 15.69
C VAL A 83 -10.04 20.55 16.58
N PHE A 84 -8.99 21.13 15.99
CA PHE A 84 -7.98 21.89 16.74
C PHE A 84 -8.58 23.13 17.42
N ARG A 85 -9.43 23.89 16.72
CA ARG A 85 -10.14 25.03 17.32
C ARG A 85 -11.07 24.59 18.45
N ARG A 86 -11.76 23.44 18.32
CA ARG A 86 -12.63 22.92 19.37
C ARG A 86 -11.85 22.49 20.62
N ILE A 87 -10.67 21.88 20.45
CA ILE A 87 -9.78 21.52 21.57
C ILE A 87 -9.21 22.79 22.23
N LEU A 88 -8.80 23.78 21.44
CA LEU A 88 -8.18 25.01 21.95
C LEU A 88 -9.19 26.02 22.53
N SER A 89 -10.46 25.97 22.11
CA SER A 89 -11.52 26.89 22.58
C SER A 89 -12.11 26.51 23.94
N TYR A 90 -11.83 25.31 24.45
CA TYR A 90 -12.16 25.01 25.84
C TYR A 90 -11.13 25.70 26.74
N ASN A 91 -11.60 26.60 27.59
CA ASN A 91 -10.80 27.34 28.58
C ASN A 91 -10.24 26.40 29.66
N TYR A 92 -9.31 25.52 29.31
CA TYR A 92 -8.62 24.60 30.21
C TYR A 92 -7.44 25.26 30.95
N LEU A 93 -7.22 26.57 30.79
CA LEU A 93 -6.14 27.33 31.45
C LEU A 93 -5.98 27.01 32.95
N PRO A 94 -7.05 26.95 33.78
CA PRO A 94 -6.90 26.58 35.19
C PRO A 94 -6.73 25.06 35.43
N GLN A 95 -7.23 24.18 34.55
CA GLN A 95 -7.22 22.72 34.74
C GLN A 95 -5.91 22.08 34.29
N ILE A 96 -5.29 22.58 33.20
CA ILE A 96 -3.96 22.14 32.76
C ILE A 96 -2.90 22.52 33.82
N SER A 97 -3.08 23.67 34.48
CA SER A 97 -2.20 24.09 35.58
C SER A 97 -2.18 23.09 36.74
N ILE A 98 -3.34 22.55 37.13
CA ILE A 98 -3.42 21.57 38.22
C ILE A 98 -2.80 20.23 37.77
N GLY A 99 -3.14 19.76 36.56
CA GLY A 99 -2.59 18.52 36.02
C GLY A 99 -1.07 18.54 35.86
N ALA A 100 -0.50 19.64 35.38
CA ALA A 100 0.94 19.81 35.24
C ALA A 100 1.65 19.82 36.61
N VAL A 101 1.08 20.51 37.60
CA VAL A 101 1.63 20.54 38.97
C VAL A 101 1.62 19.14 39.60
N THR A 102 0.55 18.36 39.41
CA THR A 102 0.50 16.97 39.92
C THR A 102 1.54 16.06 39.25
N LEU A 103 1.79 16.23 37.95
CA LEU A 103 2.77 15.44 37.21
C LEU A 103 4.20 15.77 37.65
N ILE A 104 4.50 17.07 37.80
CA ILE A 104 5.79 17.54 38.31
C ILE A 104 5.99 17.06 39.75
N PHE A 105 4.95 17.10 40.59
CA PHE A 105 5.01 16.61 41.97
C PHE A 105 5.27 15.10 42.04
N LEU A 106 4.62 14.29 41.21
CA LEU A 106 4.88 12.85 41.11
C LEU A 106 6.30 12.55 40.63
N LEU A 107 6.81 13.31 39.65
CA LEU A 107 8.19 13.16 39.18
C LEU A 107 9.20 13.57 40.26
N ALA A 108 8.93 14.64 41.01
CA ALA A 108 9.76 15.09 42.12
C ALA A 108 9.80 14.06 43.27
N ILE A 109 8.67 13.44 43.60
CA ILE A 109 8.61 12.35 44.59
C ILE A 109 9.41 11.14 44.11
N ASN A 110 9.32 10.76 42.83
CA ASN A 110 10.10 9.65 42.30
C ASN A 110 11.61 9.96 42.31
N TYR A 111 12.00 11.20 41.99
CA TYR A 111 13.41 11.60 41.96
C TYR A 111 14.03 11.77 43.36
N PHE A 112 13.26 12.25 44.35
CA PHE A 112 13.75 12.52 45.70
C PHE A 112 13.45 11.40 46.72
N GLY A 113 12.37 10.65 46.52
CA GLY A 113 11.95 9.54 47.37
C GLY A 113 12.84 8.31 47.18
N PHE A 114 13.26 8.01 45.95
CA PHE A 114 14.13 6.85 45.69
C PHE A 114 15.57 7.05 46.17
N THR A 115 16.03 8.29 46.35
CA THR A 115 17.39 8.59 46.84
C THR A 115 17.53 8.49 48.36
N ASN A 116 16.42 8.44 49.12
CA ASN A 116 16.44 8.41 50.59
C ASN A 116 15.84 7.13 51.20
N PHE A 117 15.36 6.17 50.40
CA PHE A 117 14.89 4.87 50.87
C PHE A 117 15.96 3.79 50.71
N ASP A 118 17.07 3.96 51.41
CA ASP A 118 17.96 2.86 51.74
C ASP A 118 17.84 2.56 53.23
N THR A 119 16.83 1.78 53.59
CA THR A 119 16.81 0.96 54.82
C THR A 119 15.61 0.01 54.79
N ASN A 120 15.90 -1.23 54.41
CA ASN A 120 15.24 -2.47 54.85
C ASN A 120 13.73 -2.41 55.13
N SER A 121 12.89 -2.56 54.11
CA SER A 121 11.57 -3.15 54.31
C SER A 121 11.37 -4.31 53.33
N LYS A 122 11.31 -5.52 53.89
CA LYS A 122 10.97 -6.75 53.18
C LYS A 122 9.58 -6.56 52.57
N THR A 123 9.49 -6.66 51.25
CA THR A 123 8.25 -6.80 50.50
C THR A 123 7.60 -8.13 50.88
N LEU A 124 6.59 -8.08 51.75
CA LEU A 124 5.72 -9.23 52.04
C LEU A 124 4.74 -9.40 50.88
N LEU A 125 5.11 -10.22 49.89
CA LEU A 125 4.15 -10.82 48.97
C LEU A 125 3.48 -11.98 49.73
N SER A 126 2.30 -11.71 50.31
CA SER A 126 1.43 -12.78 50.83
C SER A 126 0.87 -13.58 49.66
N ASN A 127 1.44 -14.76 49.48
CA ASN A 127 0.89 -15.86 48.70
C ASN A 127 -0.27 -16.50 49.50
N SER A 128 -1.49 -16.41 48.98
CA SER A 128 -2.61 -17.32 49.26
C SER A 128 -3.52 -17.24 48.03
N SER A 129 -3.82 -18.29 47.28
CA SER A 129 -4.16 -19.63 47.74
C SER A 129 -3.82 -20.67 46.67
N GLU A 130 -3.50 -21.86 47.14
CA GLU A 130 -3.35 -23.08 46.36
C GLU A 130 -4.72 -23.76 46.10
N VAL A 131 -4.79 -24.43 44.93
CA VAL A 131 -5.72 -25.50 44.50
C VAL A 131 -7.09 -25.09 43.94
N VAL A 132 -7.25 -25.19 42.61
CA VAL A 132 -7.98 -26.30 41.96
C VAL A 132 -7.29 -26.63 40.63
N ASN A 133 -6.74 -27.83 40.53
CA ASN A 133 -6.42 -28.49 39.26
C ASN A 133 -7.74 -28.79 38.54
N ILE A 134 -7.94 -28.24 37.34
CA ILE A 134 -8.70 -28.93 36.30
C ILE A 134 -7.77 -28.97 35.09
N ASP A 135 -7.22 -30.16 34.92
CA ASP A 135 -6.74 -30.70 33.66
C ASP A 135 -7.88 -30.59 32.65
N ASP A 136 -7.68 -29.83 31.58
CA ASP A 136 -8.24 -30.13 30.27
C ASP A 136 -7.44 -29.35 29.23
N SER A 137 -6.54 -30.11 28.59
CA SER A 137 -6.05 -29.96 27.22
C SER A 137 -6.86 -29.01 26.33
N GLU A 138 -6.24 -27.91 25.89
CA GLU A 138 -6.18 -27.61 24.45
C GLU A 138 -5.00 -26.68 24.13
N VAL A 139 -4.03 -27.24 23.41
CA VAL A 139 -2.96 -26.55 22.71
C VAL A 139 -3.43 -26.21 21.30
N ALA A 140 -3.29 -24.94 20.91
CA ALA A 140 -2.86 -24.44 19.59
C ALA A 140 -3.17 -22.93 19.55
N ASP A 141 -2.21 -22.04 19.75
CA ASP A 141 -1.19 -21.62 18.78
C ASP A 141 -1.72 -21.34 17.36
N ALA A 142 -1.53 -20.08 16.98
CA ALA A 142 -1.19 -19.57 15.66
C ALA A 142 -2.30 -19.50 14.59
N ASP A 143 -2.64 -18.24 14.30
CA ASP A 143 -2.46 -17.64 12.98
C ASP A 143 -3.31 -18.22 11.85
N SER A 144 -4.51 -17.66 11.68
CA SER A 144 -5.28 -17.79 10.44
C SER A 144 -5.28 -16.46 9.70
N LEU A 145 -4.29 -16.34 8.81
CA LEU A 145 -4.33 -15.44 7.67
C LEU A 145 -4.70 -16.27 6.43
N ASP A 146 -5.84 -15.90 5.83
CA ASP A 146 -6.20 -15.97 4.41
C ASP A 146 -6.43 -17.35 3.75
N VAL A 147 -7.68 -17.62 3.35
CA VAL A 147 -8.09 -17.76 1.93
C VAL A 147 -9.57 -17.39 1.83
N ILE A 148 -9.89 -16.30 1.13
CA ILE A 148 -11.23 -15.97 0.65
C ILE A 148 -11.49 -16.79 -0.62
N GLU A 149 -12.55 -17.61 -0.61
CA GLU A 149 -13.35 -17.93 -1.81
C GLU A 149 -14.83 -17.69 -1.48
#